data_AF-A0A382VXV5-F1
#
_entry.id   AF-A0A382VXV5-F1
#
_cell.length_a   1.000
_cell.length_b   1.000
_cell.length_c   1.000
_cell.angle_alpha   90.00
_cell.angle_beta   90.00
_cell.angle_gamma   90.00
#
_symmetry.space_group_name_H-M   'P 1'
#
loop_
_entity.id
_entity.type
_entity.pdbx_description
1 polymer ?
#
loop_
_entity_poly.entity_id
_entity_poly.type
_entity_poly.pdbx_seq_one_letter_code
_entity_poly.pdbx_strand_id
1 'polypeptide(L)'
;METKESSVSEVLDNEYKYGFVTDVESETFAKGLNEEVVRAVSKKKGEPEFMLNFRLKAYEKWLTMKEPAWPNVQYPPIDFQDISYYSAPKPKKKLASLDE
;
A
#
# COMPACT_ATOMS: atom_id res chain seq x y z
N MET A 1 52.64 -6.46 16.62
CA MET A 1 51.40 -5.65 16.72
C MET A 1 50.35 -6.46 16.00
N GLU A 2 49.62 -7.32 16.72
CA GLU A 2 48.61 -8.21 16.13
C GLU A 2 47.38 -7.39 15.75
N THR A 3 47.08 -7.34 14.46
CA THR A 3 45.82 -6.82 13.94
C THR A 3 44.72 -7.83 14.29
N LYS A 4 43.92 -7.53 15.32
CA LYS A 4 42.69 -8.26 15.60
C LYS A 4 41.77 -8.10 14.39
N GLU A 5 41.57 -9.17 13.64
CA GLU A 5 40.55 -9.24 12.60
C GLU A 5 39.18 -9.23 13.29
N SER A 6 38.59 -8.04 13.43
CA SER A 6 37.19 -7.87 13.82
C SER A 6 36.33 -8.65 12.83
N SER A 7 35.59 -9.63 13.34
CA SER A 7 34.88 -10.60 12.53
C SER A 7 33.80 -9.90 11.71
N VAL A 8 33.71 -10.22 10.41
CA VAL A 8 32.70 -9.66 9.50
C VAL A 8 31.27 -9.86 10.03
N SER A 9 31.05 -10.92 10.81
CA SER A 9 29.81 -11.21 11.54
C SER A 9 29.38 -10.09 12.50
N GLU A 10 30.30 -9.51 13.26
CA GLU A 10 29.97 -8.42 14.21
C GLU A 10 29.50 -7.15 13.50
N VAL A 11 29.96 -6.91 12.27
CA VAL A 11 29.54 -5.74 11.46
C VAL A 11 28.15 -5.97 10.86
N LEU A 12 27.82 -7.21 10.49
CA LEU A 12 26.54 -7.57 9.88
C LEU A 12 25.38 -7.64 10.90
N ASP A 13 25.66 -8.01 12.15
CA ASP A 13 24.66 -8.09 13.23
C ASP A 13 24.31 -6.72 13.84
N ASN A 14 25.01 -5.65 13.45
CA ASN A 14 24.69 -4.30 13.90
C ASN A 14 23.49 -3.75 13.11
N GLU A 15 22.31 -3.77 13.73
CA GLU A 15 21.10 -3.14 13.21
C GLU A 15 21.34 -1.63 12.99
N TYR A 16 20.96 -1.13 11.81
CA TYR A 16 21.25 0.24 11.38
C TYR A 16 20.57 1.27 12.29
N LYS A 17 21.33 1.87 13.21
CA LYS A 17 20.85 2.76 14.28
C LYS A 17 20.27 4.10 13.81
N TYR A 18 20.44 4.45 12.53
CA TYR A 18 20.11 5.78 11.99
C TYR A 18 18.95 5.77 10.99
N GLY A 19 18.00 4.84 11.15
CA GLY A 19 16.78 4.81 10.34
C GLY A 19 15.86 5.99 10.68
N PHE A 20 15.54 6.84 9.70
CA PHE A 20 14.49 7.83 9.84
C PHE A 20 13.13 7.15 9.65
N VAL A 21 12.38 6.95 10.73
CA VAL A 21 10.99 6.48 10.69
C VAL A 21 10.09 7.63 11.10
N THR A 22 8.98 7.81 10.39
CA THR A 22 7.93 8.76 10.79
C THR A 22 6.61 8.03 10.76
N ASP A 23 5.98 7.92 11.93
CA ASP A 23 4.64 7.38 12.03
C ASP A 23 3.66 8.35 11.37
N VAL A 24 3.04 7.89 10.29
CA VAL A 24 2.01 8.64 9.57
C VAL A 24 0.68 7.97 9.84
N GLU A 25 -0.20 8.66 10.57
CA GLU A 25 -1.58 8.23 10.67
C GLU A 25 -2.21 8.18 9.29
N SER A 26 -2.80 7.04 8.93
CA SER A 26 -3.47 6.83 7.65
C SER A 26 -4.94 6.48 7.88
N GLU A 27 -5.77 6.85 6.90
CA GLU A 27 -7.13 6.37 6.78
C GLU A 27 -7.11 5.22 5.78
N THR A 28 -7.40 4.02 6.27
CA THR A 28 -7.39 2.80 5.49
C THR A 28 -8.80 2.20 5.48
N PHE A 29 -9.28 1.80 4.31
CA PHE A 29 -10.57 1.11 4.21
C PHE A 29 -10.45 -0.34 4.67
N ALA A 30 -11.58 -0.92 5.04
CA ALA A 30 -11.66 -2.34 5.34
C ALA A 30 -11.14 -3.17 4.16
N LYS A 31 -10.62 -4.36 4.49
CA LYS A 31 -10.19 -5.32 3.49
C LYS A 31 -11.38 -5.78 2.64
N GLY A 32 -11.11 -6.07 1.38
CA GLY A 32 -12.11 -6.59 0.45
C GLY A 32 -12.41 -5.63 -0.68
N LEU A 33 -12.77 -6.22 -1.83
CA LEU A 33 -13.20 -5.49 -3.01
C LEU A 33 -14.67 -5.75 -3.28
N ASN A 34 -15.48 -4.73 -3.05
CA ASN A 34 -16.89 -4.69 -3.42
C ASN A 34 -17.22 -3.37 -4.13
N GLU A 35 -18.43 -3.28 -4.68
CA GLU A 35 -18.89 -2.08 -5.37
C GLU A 35 -18.92 -0.84 -4.47
N GLU A 36 -19.27 -1.03 -3.19
CA GLU A 36 -19.33 0.04 -2.19
C GLU A 36 -17.96 0.66 -1.95
N VAL A 37 -16.91 -0.15 -1.86
CA VAL A 37 -15.52 0.29 -1.73
C VAL A 37 -15.11 1.10 -2.97
N VAL A 38 -15.46 0.65 -4.17
CA VAL A 38 -15.16 1.40 -5.41
C VAL A 38 -15.85 2.77 -5.41
N ARG A 39 -17.13 2.83 -5.01
CA ARG A 39 -17.88 4.09 -4.86
C ARG A 39 -17.30 4.99 -3.78
N ALA A 40 -16.92 4.43 -2.64
CA ALA A 40 -16.30 5.14 -1.53
C ALA A 40 -14.95 5.74 -1.93
N VAL A 41 -14.11 4.99 -2.66
CA VAL A 41 -12.82 5.47 -3.19
C VAL A 41 -13.03 6.64 -4.15
N SER A 42 -13.97 6.49 -5.08
CA SER A 42 -14.26 7.53 -6.08
C SER A 42 -14.76 8.82 -5.40
N LYS A 43 -15.66 8.70 -4.43
CA LYS A 43 -16.14 9.83 -3.61
C LYS A 43 -15.01 10.48 -2.83
N LYS A 44 -14.13 9.68 -2.21
CA LYS A 44 -13.00 10.19 -1.41
C LYS A 44 -11.99 10.95 -2.27
N LYS A 45 -11.82 10.54 -3.52
CA LYS A 45 -10.93 11.20 -4.50
C LYS A 45 -11.57 12.38 -5.22
N GLY A 46 -12.86 12.62 -5.06
CA GLY A 46 -13.57 13.68 -5.78
C GLY A 46 -13.57 13.46 -7.30
N GLU A 47 -13.68 12.20 -7.73
CA GLU A 47 -13.62 11.86 -9.15
C GLU A 47 -14.91 12.28 -9.90
N PRO A 48 -14.80 12.67 -11.17
CA PRO A 48 -15.97 12.92 -12.02
C PRO A 48 -16.74 11.63 -12.33
N GLU A 49 -18.02 11.76 -12.68
CA GLU A 49 -18.93 10.62 -12.86
C GLU A 49 -18.45 9.58 -13.90
N PHE A 50 -17.80 10.03 -14.98
CA PHE A 50 -17.26 9.11 -15.99
C PHE A 50 -16.17 8.18 -15.41
N MET A 51 -15.38 8.67 -14.45
CA MET A 51 -14.34 7.87 -13.79
C MET A 51 -14.97 6.83 -12.85
N LEU A 52 -16.02 7.20 -12.12
CA LEU A 52 -16.77 6.24 -11.31
C LEU A 52 -17.34 5.11 -12.20
N ASN A 53 -18.00 5.47 -13.29
CA ASN A 53 -18.58 4.51 -14.22
C ASN A 53 -17.51 3.61 -14.87
N PHE A 54 -16.34 4.16 -15.19
CA PHE A 54 -15.21 3.38 -15.67
C PHE A 54 -14.74 2.35 -14.63
N ARG A 55 -14.58 2.76 -13.37
CA ARG A 55 -14.19 1.85 -12.28
C ARG A 55 -15.20 0.75 -12.04
N LEU A 56 -16.50 1.07 -12.07
CA LEU A 56 -17.57 0.08 -11.89
C LEU A 56 -17.55 -0.96 -13.01
N LYS A 57 -17.44 -0.53 -14.27
CA LYS A 57 -17.30 -1.45 -15.42
C LYS A 57 -16.05 -2.33 -15.32
N ALA A 58 -14.95 -1.77 -14.85
CA ALA A 58 -13.72 -2.53 -14.63
C ALA A 58 -13.89 -3.59 -13.54
N TYR A 59 -14.59 -3.26 -12.44
CA TYR A 59 -14.91 -4.19 -11.37
C TYR A 59 -15.80 -5.34 -11.85
N GLU A 60 -16.88 -5.04 -12.55
CA GLU A 60 -17.77 -6.05 -13.15
C GLU A 60 -17.00 -6.99 -14.08
N LYS A 61 -16.11 -6.43 -14.91
CA LYS A 61 -15.29 -7.23 -15.81
C LYS A 61 -14.31 -8.11 -15.03
N TRP A 62 -13.67 -7.57 -14.00
CA TRP A 62 -12.72 -8.29 -13.17
C TRP A 62 -13.34 -9.50 -12.47
N LEU A 63 -14.59 -9.41 -12.00
CA LEU A 63 -15.32 -10.54 -11.42
C LEU A 63 -15.48 -11.74 -12.37
N THR A 64 -15.46 -11.50 -13.69
CA THR A 64 -15.56 -12.56 -14.72
C THR A 64 -14.20 -13.10 -15.18
N MET A 65 -13.11 -12.44 -14.79
CA MET A 65 -11.76 -12.83 -15.20
C MET A 65 -11.27 -14.01 -14.36
N LYS A 66 -10.41 -14.82 -14.99
CA LYS A 66 -9.68 -15.89 -14.31
C LYS A 66 -8.21 -15.52 -14.28
N GLU A 67 -7.55 -15.91 -13.20
CA GLU A 67 -6.11 -15.74 -13.05
C GLU A 67 -5.35 -16.46 -14.18
N PRO A 68 -4.44 -15.78 -14.89
CA PRO A 68 -3.67 -16.40 -15.95
C PRO A 68 -2.61 -17.36 -15.42
N ALA A 69 -2.58 -18.59 -15.95
CA ALA A 69 -1.62 -19.64 -15.57
C ALA A 69 -0.50 -19.87 -16.61
N TRP A 70 -0.36 -19.00 -17.61
CA TRP A 70 0.71 -19.10 -18.61
C TRP A 70 2.14 -18.79 -18.11
N PRO A 71 2.40 -18.03 -17.03
CA PRO A 71 3.78 -17.77 -16.61
C PRO A 71 4.34 -18.98 -15.84
N ASN A 72 5.61 -19.32 -16.08
CA ASN A 72 6.31 -20.41 -15.40
C ASN A 72 6.86 -19.96 -14.03
N VAL A 73 5.97 -19.52 -13.14
CA VAL A 73 6.29 -19.11 -11.76
C VAL A 73 5.35 -19.80 -10.80
N GLN A 74 5.84 -20.09 -9.60
CA GLN A 74 5.05 -20.72 -8.54
C GLN A 74 4.88 -19.72 -7.40
N TYR A 75 3.63 -19.39 -7.09
CA TYR A 75 3.28 -18.53 -5.96
C TYR A 75 1.95 -19.02 -5.37
N PRO A 76 1.73 -18.81 -4.06
CA PRO A 76 0.45 -19.14 -3.45
C PRO A 76 -0.67 -18.29 -4.05
N PRO A 77 -1.91 -18.82 -4.16
CA PRO A 77 -3.05 -18.06 -4.65
C PRO A 77 -3.23 -16.75 -3.88
N ILE A 78 -3.51 -15.67 -4.59
CA ILE A 78 -3.72 -14.35 -3.99
C ILE A 78 -5.16 -14.28 -3.47
N ASP A 79 -5.32 -14.04 -2.17
CA ASP A 79 -6.61 -13.67 -1.61
C ASP A 79 -6.86 -12.17 -1.84
N PHE A 80 -7.56 -11.86 -2.93
CA PHE A 80 -7.93 -10.48 -3.28
C PHE A 80 -8.86 -9.84 -2.24
N GLN A 81 -9.57 -10.63 -1.42
CA GLN A 81 -10.44 -10.07 -0.39
C GLN A 81 -9.69 -9.70 0.88
N ASP A 82 -8.43 -10.13 1.05
CA ASP A 82 -7.60 -9.74 2.19
C ASP A 82 -6.82 -8.42 1.96
N ILE A 83 -6.99 -7.81 0.79
CA ILE A 83 -6.31 -6.57 0.40
C ILE A 83 -7.16 -5.35 0.79
N SER A 84 -6.52 -4.31 1.33
CA SER A 84 -7.14 -2.98 1.45
C SER A 84 -6.86 -2.16 0.19
N TYR A 85 -7.92 -1.77 -0.52
CA TYR A 85 -7.83 -1.07 -1.81
C TYR A 85 -7.69 0.44 -1.70
N TYR A 86 -7.72 0.98 -0.48
CA TYR A 86 -7.53 2.40 -0.22
C TYR A 86 -6.83 2.61 1.11
N SER A 87 -5.69 3.29 1.05
CA SER A 87 -5.02 3.86 2.20
C SER A 87 -4.43 5.20 1.80
N ALA A 88 -4.72 6.23 2.58
CA ALA A 88 -4.17 7.57 2.36
C ALA A 88 -3.70 8.17 3.70
N PRO A 89 -2.58 8.90 3.72
CA PRO A 89 -2.14 9.59 4.93
C PRO A 89 -3.16 10.66 5.31
N LYS A 90 -3.43 10.80 6.60
CA LYS A 90 -4.27 11.90 7.09
C LYS A 90 -3.55 13.22 6.78
N PRO A 91 -4.28 14.23 6.26
CA PRO A 91 -3.66 15.53 6.01
C PRO A 91 -3.12 16.09 7.32
N LYS A 92 -1.82 16.38 7.36
CA LYS A 92 -1.21 17.12 8.48
C LYS A 92 -1.91 18.49 8.58
N LYS A 93 -2.08 19.00 9.80
CA LYS A 93 -2.53 20.38 10.00
C LYS A 93 -1.65 21.30 9.14
N LYS A 94 -2.27 22.10 8.28
CA LYS A 94 -1.56 23.19 7.62
C LYS A 94 -1.18 24.18 8.72
N LEU A 95 0.10 24.20 9.08
CA LEU A 95 0.65 25.26 9.92
C LEU A 95 0.54 26.57 9.12
N ALA A 96 0.15 27.64 9.79
CA ALA A 96 -0.08 28.92 9.12
C ALA A 96 1.23 29.64 8.78
N SER A 97 2.32 29.28 9.48
CA SER A 97 3.66 29.82 9.29
C SER A 97 4.73 28.75 9.58
N LEU A 98 5.98 29.03 9.16
CA LEU A 98 7.18 28.28 9.54
C LEU A 98 7.63 28.53 11.00
N ASP A 99 7.07 29.56 11.64
CA ASP A 99 7.34 29.93 13.04
C ASP A 99 6.43 29.21 14.06
N GLU A 100 5.59 28.27 13.59
CA GLU A 100 4.80 27.35 14.44
C GLU A 100 5.45 25.97 14.55
#